data_AF-A0A2E5J942-F1
#
_entry.id   AF-A0A2E5J942-F1
#
_cell.length_a   1.000
_cell.length_b   1.000
_cell.length_c   1.000
_cell.angle_alpha   90.00
_cell.angle_beta   90.00
_cell.angle_gamma   90.00
#
_symmetry.space_group_name_H-M   'P 1'
#
loop_
_entity.id
_entity.type
_entity.pdbx_description
1 polymer ?
#
loop_
_entity_poly.entity_id
_entity_poly.type
_entity_poly.pdbx_seq_one_letter_code
_entity_poly.pdbx_strand_id
1 'polypeptide(L)'
;MIMKKISSFIPKHLAKKSLLIGKFESYINQNFPKEIISEINVINISGSTLILGCKKSSFATLMRFEKDKYIHILKKNDFLDIDDIKIIVNT
;
A
#
# COMPACT_ATOMS: atom_id res chain seq x y z
N MET A 1 13.61 -25.42 -34.21
CA MET A 1 13.65 -24.11 -33.54
C MET A 1 12.96 -24.24 -32.19
N ILE A 2 13.71 -24.47 -31.10
CA ILE A 2 13.14 -24.58 -29.76
C ILE A 2 13.01 -23.17 -29.19
N MET A 3 11.78 -22.65 -29.17
CA MET A 3 11.48 -21.37 -28.55
C MET A 3 11.64 -21.54 -27.03
N LYS A 4 12.80 -21.12 -26.50
CA LYS A 4 13.03 -21.07 -25.06
C LYS A 4 12.06 -20.05 -24.49
N LYS A 5 10.93 -20.52 -23.93
CA LYS A 5 10.07 -19.70 -23.07
C LYS A 5 10.91 -19.33 -21.86
N ILE A 6 11.52 -18.16 -21.88
CA ILE A 6 12.12 -17.55 -20.69
C ILE A 6 10.92 -17.18 -19.82
N SER A 7 10.44 -18.12 -19.00
CA SER A 7 9.61 -17.74 -17.87
C SER A 7 10.50 -16.87 -17.01
N SER A 8 10.28 -15.56 -17.03
CA SER A 8 10.95 -14.63 -16.14
C SER A 8 10.76 -15.18 -14.72
N PHE A 9 11.85 -15.70 -14.15
CA PHE A 9 11.83 -16.33 -12.85
C PHE A 9 11.64 -15.22 -11.82
N ILE A 10 10.39 -14.86 -11.50
CA ILE A 10 10.12 -13.86 -10.47
C ILE A 10 10.49 -14.51 -9.14
N PRO A 11 11.48 -13.98 -8.40
CA PRO A 11 11.85 -14.50 -7.10
C PRO A 11 10.62 -14.55 -6.19
N LYS A 12 10.44 -15.67 -5.47
CA LYS A 12 9.27 -15.90 -4.59
C LYS A 12 9.00 -14.73 -3.62
N HIS A 13 10.05 -14.03 -3.17
CA HIS A 13 9.91 -12.87 -2.28
C HIS A 13 9.28 -11.65 -2.96
N LEU A 14 9.61 -11.38 -4.24
CA LEU A 14 8.99 -10.30 -5.01
C LEU A 14 7.52 -10.61 -5.32
N ALA A 15 7.21 -11.86 -5.67
CA ALA A 15 5.83 -12.30 -5.91
C ALA A 15 4.96 -12.14 -4.64
N LYS A 16 5.47 -12.56 -3.47
CA LYS A 16 4.79 -12.37 -2.18
C LYS A 16 4.56 -10.90 -1.85
N LYS A 17 5.55 -10.05 -2.12
CA LYS A 17 5.46 -8.61 -1.86
C LYS A 17 4.42 -7.93 -2.75
N SER A 18 4.42 -8.23 -4.06
CA SER A 18 3.43 -7.70 -4.99
C SER A 18 2.01 -8.14 -4.63
N LEU A 19 1.83 -9.40 -4.19
CA LEU A 19 0.54 -9.89 -3.70
C LEU A 19 0.07 -9.12 -2.45
N LEU A 20 0.97 -8.86 -1.50
CA LEU A 20 0.64 -8.08 -0.29
C LEU A 20 0.25 -6.64 -0.63
N ILE A 21 0.97 -6.00 -1.55
CA ILE A 21 0.60 -4.66 -2.05
C ILE A 21 -0.82 -4.68 -2.62
N GLY A 22 -1.14 -5.63 -3.50
CA GLY A 22 -2.49 -5.75 -4.07
C GLY A 22 -3.58 -5.99 -3.03
N LYS A 23 -3.30 -6.76 -1.97
CA LYS A 23 -4.22 -6.93 -0.84
C LYS A 23 -4.49 -5.61 -0.12
N PHE A 24 -3.45 -4.83 0.17
CA PHE A 24 -3.61 -3.52 0.80
C PHE A 24 -4.34 -2.53 -0.10
N GLU A 25 -4.06 -2.51 -1.40
CA GLU A 25 -4.80 -1.66 -2.34
C GLU A 25 -6.29 -1.98 -2.33
N SER A 26 -6.64 -3.27 -2.41
CA SER A 26 -8.04 -3.70 -2.33
C SER A 26 -8.69 -3.33 -0.99
N TYR A 27 -8.01 -3.57 0.13
CA TYR A 27 -8.52 -3.26 1.46
C TYR A 27 -8.72 -1.75 1.66
N ILE A 28 -7.77 -0.93 1.23
CA ILE A 28 -7.86 0.54 1.30
C ILE A 28 -9.06 1.02 0.46
N ASN A 29 -9.22 0.52 -0.77
CA ASN A 29 -10.33 0.90 -1.63
C ASN A 29 -11.71 0.60 -1.02
N GLN A 30 -11.80 -0.41 -0.15
CA GLN A 30 -13.06 -0.80 0.50
C GLN A 30 -13.32 -0.05 1.81
N ASN A 31 -12.27 0.33 2.55
CA ASN A 31 -12.40 0.76 3.94
C ASN A 31 -11.98 2.22 4.20
N PHE A 32 -11.22 2.85 3.31
CA PHE A 32 -10.82 4.25 3.49
C PHE A 32 -11.92 5.21 2.99
N PRO A 33 -11.92 6.48 3.46
CA PRO A 33 -12.81 7.50 2.90
C PRO A 33 -12.58 7.69 1.40
N LYS A 34 -13.66 7.78 0.62
CA LYS A 34 -13.62 7.89 -0.85
C LYS A 34 -12.77 9.06 -1.35
N GLU A 35 -12.81 10.18 -0.63
CA GLU A 35 -12.05 11.39 -0.93
C GLU A 35 -10.53 11.18 -0.86
N ILE A 36 -10.09 10.25 0.01
CA ILE A 36 -8.67 9.94 0.20
C ILE A 36 -8.20 8.93 -0.83
N ILE A 37 -9.01 7.91 -1.12
CA ILE A 37 -8.65 6.79 -1.98
C ILE A 37 -8.12 7.25 -3.34
N SER A 38 -8.81 8.20 -3.99
CA SER A 38 -8.39 8.71 -5.31
C SER A 38 -7.06 9.49 -5.29
N GLU A 39 -6.64 9.93 -4.12
CA GLU A 39 -5.46 10.78 -3.91
C GLU A 39 -4.24 9.97 -3.46
N ILE A 40 -4.38 8.66 -3.19
CA ILE A 40 -3.29 7.81 -2.70
C ILE A 40 -3.06 6.55 -3.53
N ASN A 41 -1.87 5.97 -3.38
CA ASN A 41 -1.53 4.65 -3.90
C ASN A 41 -0.59 3.92 -2.93
N VAL A 42 -0.64 2.59 -2.89
CA VAL A 42 0.31 1.82 -2.09
C VAL A 42 1.64 1.75 -2.86
N ILE A 43 2.72 2.26 -2.26
CA ILE A 43 4.05 2.21 -2.87
C ILE A 43 4.77 0.93 -2.44
N ASN A 44 4.78 0.68 -1.12
CA ASN A 44 5.60 -0.36 -0.55
C ASN A 44 5.14 -0.73 0.86
N ILE A 45 5.60 -1.88 1.35
CA ILE A 45 5.45 -2.33 2.73
C ILE A 45 6.86 -2.67 3.23
N SER A 46 7.22 -2.15 4.41
CA SER A 46 8.52 -2.37 5.03
C SER A 46 8.32 -2.76 6.49
N GLY A 47 8.42 -4.06 6.78
CA GLY A 47 8.02 -4.59 8.09
C GLY A 47 6.54 -4.31 8.34
N SER A 48 6.23 -3.69 9.48
CA SER A 48 4.88 -3.26 9.87
C SER A 48 4.52 -1.83 9.43
N THR A 49 5.31 -1.23 8.53
CA THR A 49 5.06 0.12 8.01
C THR A 49 4.52 0.07 6.58
N LEU A 50 3.34 0.64 6.37
CA LEU A 50 2.75 0.83 5.06
C LEU A 50 3.20 2.17 4.46
N ILE A 51 3.76 2.14 3.25
CA ILE A 51 4.22 3.34 2.55
C ILE A 51 3.22 3.71 1.47
N LEU A 52 2.56 4.86 1.64
CA LEU A 52 1.58 5.40 0.73
C LEU A 52 2.16 6.59 -0.03
N GLY A 53 1.94 6.61 -1.34
CA GLY A 53 2.09 7.78 -2.18
C GLY A 53 0.84 8.62 -2.11
N CYS A 54 0.98 9.93 -2.11
CA CYS A 54 -0.14 10.87 -2.15
C CYS A 54 0.09 11.93 -3.21
N LYS A 55 -0.93 12.18 -4.05
CA LYS A 55 -0.85 13.11 -5.19
C LYS A 55 -0.80 14.58 -4.77
N LYS A 56 -1.40 14.91 -3.63
CA LYS A 56 -1.57 16.29 -3.16
C LYS A 56 -0.99 16.47 -1.76
N SER A 57 -0.23 17.53 -1.57
CA SER A 57 0.40 17.84 -0.28
C SER A 57 -0.62 18.09 0.83
N SER A 58 -1.76 18.71 0.54
CA SER A 58 -2.84 18.97 1.51
C SER A 58 -3.41 17.67 2.09
N PHE A 59 -3.73 16.71 1.22
CA PHE A 59 -4.19 15.38 1.63
C PHE A 59 -3.12 14.60 2.39
N ALA A 60 -1.86 14.69 1.96
CA ALA A 60 -0.76 14.07 2.69
C ALA A 60 -0.63 14.63 4.12
N THR A 61 -0.77 15.94 4.30
CA THR A 61 -0.75 16.59 5.62
C THR A 61 -1.94 16.13 6.47
N LEU A 62 -3.16 16.15 5.91
CA LEU A 62 -4.35 15.68 6.61
C LEU A 62 -4.20 14.22 7.05
N MET A 63 -3.71 13.35 6.17
CA MET A 63 -3.52 11.95 6.51
C MET A 63 -2.44 11.71 7.57
N ARG A 64 -1.37 12.52 7.58
CA ARG A 64 -0.35 12.48 8.65
C ARG A 64 -0.93 12.95 9.98
N PHE A 65 -1.81 13.94 9.96
CA PHE A 65 -2.49 14.43 11.16
C PHE A 65 -3.46 13.37 11.71
N GLU A 66 -4.26 12.76 10.85
CA GLU A 66 -5.20 11.69 11.22
C GLU A 66 -4.59 10.28 11.14
N LYS A 67 -3.26 10.13 11.28
CA LYS A 67 -2.56 8.86 11.01
C LYS A 67 -3.16 7.67 11.78
N ASP A 68 -3.45 7.88 13.06
CA ASP A 68 -3.94 6.83 13.96
C ASP A 68 -5.31 6.27 13.53
N LYS A 69 -6.16 7.10 12.94
CA LYS A 69 -7.45 6.67 12.37
C LYS A 69 -7.23 5.66 11.24
N TYR A 70 -6.30 5.94 10.33
CA TYR A 70 -5.99 5.03 9.23
C TYR A 70 -5.29 3.76 9.72
N ILE A 71 -4.37 3.87 10.68
CA ILE A 71 -3.76 2.69 11.32
C ILE A 71 -4.84 1.82 11.96
N HIS A 72 -5.78 2.40 12.71
CA HIS A 72 -6.87 1.65 13.32
C HIS A 72 -7.76 0.94 12.29
N ILE A 73 -8.01 1.54 11.12
CA ILE A 73 -8.71 0.89 10.01
C ILE A 73 -7.87 -0.28 9.47
N LEU A 74 -6.57 -0.08 9.27
CA LEU A 74 -5.66 -1.11 8.76
C LEU A 74 -5.56 -2.28 9.73
N LYS A 75 -5.47 -2.07 11.05
CA LYS A 75 -5.35 -3.14 12.07
C LYS A 75 -6.50 -4.16 12.07
N LYS A 76 -7.61 -3.86 11.40
CA LYS A 76 -8.76 -4.78 11.26
C LYS A 76 -8.61 -5.77 10.10
N ASN A 77 -7.54 -5.67 9.31
CA ASN A 77 -7.24 -6.65 8.27
C ASN A 77 -6.75 -7.99 8.85
N ASP A 78 -6.87 -9.08 8.10
CA ASP A 78 -6.56 -10.43 8.54
C ASP A 78 -5.22 -10.98 7.99
N PHE A 79 -4.43 -10.15 7.31
CA PHE A 79 -3.28 -10.61 6.52
C PHE A 79 -1.93 -10.03 6.92
N LEU A 80 -1.86 -8.83 7.51
CA LEU A 80 -0.62 -8.24 8.03
C LEU A 80 -0.90 -7.11 9.03
N ASP A 81 -0.30 -7.17 10.22
CA ASP A 81 -0.40 -6.08 11.19
C ASP A 81 0.42 -4.86 10.74
N ILE A 82 -0.18 -3.67 10.87
CA ILE A 82 0.42 -2.39 10.49
C ILE A 82 0.42 -1.48 11.70
N ASP A 83 1.61 -1.06 12.12
CA ASP A 83 1.82 -0.18 13.26
C ASP A 83 2.10 1.26 12.84
N ASP A 84 2.50 1.47 11.58
CA ASP A 84 2.84 2.79 11.08
C ASP A 84 2.46 2.98 9.61
N ILE A 85 2.20 4.24 9.24
CA ILE A 85 1.96 4.66 7.87
C ILE A 85 2.93 5.79 7.55
N LYS A 86 3.73 5.58 6.50
CA LYS A 86 4.58 6.63 5.92
C LYS A 86 3.91 7.19 4.68
N ILE A 87 3.76 8.51 4.63
CA ILE A 87 3.14 9.20 3.49
C ILE A 87 4.19 10.01 2.73
N ILE A 88 4.34 9.71 1.45
CA ILE A 88 5.23 10.40 0.51
C ILE A 88 4.36 11.22 -0.42
N VAL A 89 4.69 12.50 -0.61
CA VAL A 89 4.03 13.32 -1.63
C VAL A 89 4.71 13.01 -2.96
N ASN A 90 3.93 12.57 -3.94
CA ASN A 90 4.42 12.35 -5.30
C ASN A 90 4.55 13.74 -5.95
N THR A 91 5.72 14.36 -5.81
CA THR A 91 6.12 15.56 -6.58
C THR A 91 6.40 15.23 -8.02
#